data_AF-A0A1Y4DVK1-F1
#
_entry.id   AF-A0A1Y4DVK1-F1
#
_cell.length_a   1.000
_cell.length_b   1.000
_cell.length_c   1.000
_cell.angle_alpha   90.00
_cell.angle_beta   90.00
_cell.angle_gamma   90.00
#
_symmetry.space_group_name_H-M   'P 1'
#
loop_
_entity.id
_entity.type
_entity.pdbx_description
1 polymer ?
#
loop_
_entity_poly.entity_id
_entity_poly.type
_entity_poly.pdbx_seq_one_letter_code
_entity_poly.pdbx_strand_id
1 'polypeptide(L)'
;MKESSREDLIRVIKDEQEITKDYFINVAQAKGLINLDLNDFRKFADKYKLVMQITVDARISVSAQIETAMEEIRKQETTVMSAIILSVSFNPSYPFMMEELEGMADCLNNLTKQDIEVIWGIQERANILNQCSVSLFVFV
;
A
#
# COMPACT_ATOMS: atom_id res chain seq x y z
N MET A 1 20.90 14.67 20.78
CA MET A 1 20.70 15.27 19.43
C MET A 1 20.03 14.20 18.59
N LYS A 2 18.75 14.35 18.26
CA LYS A 2 18.05 13.43 17.35
C LYS A 2 18.39 13.87 15.93
N GLU A 3 19.20 13.10 15.23
CA GLU A 3 19.35 13.24 13.79
C GLU A 3 18.00 12.89 13.16
N SER A 4 17.30 13.93 12.69
CA SER A 4 16.27 13.78 11.66
C SER A 4 17.03 13.44 10.38
N SER A 5 17.25 12.14 10.15
CA SER A 5 17.76 11.64 8.88
C SER A 5 16.59 11.59 7.90
N ARG A 6 16.73 12.22 6.74
CA ARG A 6 15.84 12.09 5.57
C ARG A 6 15.38 10.63 5.37
N GLU A 7 14.14 10.26 5.09
CA GLU A 7 12.83 10.92 4.99
C GLU A 7 11.85 9.72 5.00
N ASP A 8 11.34 9.31 6.17
CA ASP A 8 10.21 8.37 6.21
C ASP A 8 8.98 9.16 5.79
N LEU A 9 8.53 9.00 4.55
CA LEU A 9 7.39 9.73 4.01
C LEU A 9 6.12 8.89 4.19
N ILE A 10 5.38 9.20 5.25
CA ILE A 10 4.02 8.70 5.46
C ILE A 10 3.06 9.73 4.88
N ARG A 11 2.24 9.32 3.91
CA ARG A 11 1.17 10.13 3.34
C ARG A 11 -0.18 9.46 3.58
N VAL A 12 -1.14 10.24 4.08
CA VAL A 12 -2.52 9.83 4.28
C VAL A 12 -3.42 10.70 3.42
N ILE A 13 -4.23 10.08 2.55
CA ILE A 13 -5.21 10.74 1.69
C ILE A 13 -6.59 10.21 2.06
N LYS A 14 -7.58 11.10 2.18
CA LYS A 14 -8.99 10.75 2.45
C LYS A 14 -9.96 11.20 1.36
N ASP A 15 -9.47 11.98 0.39
CA ASP A 15 -10.27 12.39 -0.76
C ASP A 15 -10.39 11.24 -1.77
N GLU A 16 -11.62 10.77 -1.99
CA GLU A 16 -11.89 9.60 -2.82
C GLU A 16 -11.43 9.78 -4.28
N GLN A 17 -11.55 10.99 -4.83
CA GLN A 17 -11.13 11.27 -6.21
C GLN A 17 -9.61 11.27 -6.34
N GLU A 18 -8.92 11.85 -5.37
CA GLU A 18 -7.45 11.83 -5.30
C GLU A 18 -6.93 10.39 -5.16
N ILE A 19 -7.54 9.58 -4.29
CA ILE A 19 -7.17 8.17 -4.11
C ILE A 19 -7.40 7.37 -5.40
N THR A 20 -8.58 7.52 -6.02
CA THR A 20 -8.93 6.81 -7.25
C THR A 20 -7.98 7.17 -8.40
N LYS A 21 -7.62 8.47 -8.50
CA LYS A 21 -6.65 8.95 -9.48
C LYS A 21 -5.26 8.37 -9.22
N ASP A 22 -4.82 8.34 -7.96
CA ASP A 22 -3.53 7.76 -7.59
C ASP A 22 -3.47 6.27 -7.93
N TYR A 23 -4.50 5.50 -7.56
CA TYR A 23 -4.61 4.08 -7.92
C TYR A 23 -4.55 3.88 -9.44
N PHE A 24 -5.32 4.64 -10.21
CA PHE A 24 -5.35 4.50 -11.66
C PHE A 24 -3.98 4.74 -12.30
N ILE A 25 -3.31 5.83 -11.92
CA ILE A 25 -2.04 6.25 -12.52
C ILE A 25 -0.88 5.37 -12.04
N ASN A 26 -0.78 5.12 -10.74
CA ASN A 26 0.40 4.53 -10.11
C ASN A 26 0.29 3.02 -9.90
N VAL A 27 -0.91 2.44 -10.02
CA VAL A 27 -1.16 1.01 -9.81
C VAL A 27 -1.71 0.37 -11.08
N ALA A 28 -2.91 0.74 -11.52
CA ALA A 28 -3.60 0.03 -12.61
C ALA A 28 -2.94 0.20 -13.99
N GLN A 29 -2.27 1.33 -14.24
CA GLN A 29 -1.55 1.58 -15.49
C GLN A 29 -0.07 1.18 -15.43
N ALA A 30 0.45 0.90 -14.24
CA ALA A 30 1.85 0.57 -14.05
C ALA A 30 2.13 -0.89 -14.46
N LYS A 31 3.32 -1.13 -15.01
CA LYS A 31 3.79 -2.50 -15.22
C LYS A 31 4.07 -3.12 -13.86
N GLY A 32 3.76 -4.39 -13.68
CA GLY A 32 4.02 -5.09 -12.43
C GLY A 32 4.54 -6.50 -12.63
N LEU A 33 5.21 -6.99 -11.59
CA LEU A 33 5.52 -8.41 -11.44
C LEU A 33 4.24 -9.19 -11.12
N ILE A 34 3.36 -8.58 -10.31
CA ILE A 34 2.02 -9.05 -10.00
C ILE A 34 1.09 -7.87 -10.24
N ASN A 35 0.38 -7.90 -11.36
CA ASN A 35 -0.42 -6.78 -11.80
C ASN A 35 -1.70 -6.66 -10.97
N LEU A 36 -2.00 -5.41 -10.62
CA LEU A 36 -3.33 -5.00 -10.17
C LEU A 36 -3.93 -4.17 -11.28
N ASP A 37 -5.22 -4.34 -11.53
CA ASP A 37 -5.93 -3.59 -12.55
C ASP A 37 -7.15 -2.84 -11.99
N LEU A 38 -7.85 -2.11 -12.87
CA LEU A 38 -9.02 -1.34 -12.46
C LEU A 38 -10.18 -2.23 -11.97
N ASN A 39 -10.27 -3.48 -12.41
CA ASN A 39 -11.31 -4.41 -11.97
C ASN A 39 -11.07 -4.86 -10.53
N ASP A 40 -9.80 -5.04 -10.13
CA ASP A 40 -9.45 -5.33 -8.73
C ASP A 40 -9.94 -4.22 -7.79
N PHE A 41 -9.75 -2.96 -8.19
CA PHE A 41 -10.28 -1.81 -7.45
C PHE A 41 -11.80 -1.79 -7.40
N ARG A 42 -12.44 -1.96 -8.57
CA ARG A 42 -13.91 -1.97 -8.67
C ARG A 42 -14.54 -3.07 -7.83
N LYS A 43 -13.92 -4.24 -7.77
CA LYS A 43 -14.41 -5.37 -6.95
C LYS A 43 -14.65 -4.97 -5.50
N PHE A 44 -13.82 -4.12 -4.92
CA PHE A 44 -14.05 -3.59 -3.57
C PHE A 44 -14.85 -2.31 -3.56
N ALA A 45 -14.61 -1.37 -4.48
CA ALA A 45 -15.35 -0.11 -4.53
C ALA A 45 -16.87 -0.28 -4.79
N ASP A 46 -17.27 -1.35 -5.48
CA ASP A 46 -18.68 -1.67 -5.74
C ASP A 46 -19.39 -2.25 -4.50
N LYS A 47 -18.63 -2.75 -3.51
CA LYS A 47 -19.15 -3.46 -2.32
C LYS A 47 -18.96 -2.67 -1.02
N TYR A 48 -17.90 -1.88 -0.93
CA TYR A 48 -17.43 -1.20 0.26
C TYR A 48 -17.11 0.27 -0.02
N LYS A 49 -17.10 1.09 1.02
CA LYS A 49 -16.76 2.51 0.89
C LYS A 49 -15.25 2.70 1.00
N LEU A 50 -14.63 3.26 -0.05
CA LEU A 50 -13.23 3.73 0.03
C LEU A 50 -13.14 4.91 1.01
N VAL A 51 -12.26 4.82 1.99
CA VAL A 51 -12.16 5.85 3.05
C VAL A 51 -10.79 6.50 3.16
N MET A 52 -9.72 5.80 2.77
CA MET A 52 -8.39 6.36 2.77
C MET A 52 -7.40 5.57 1.93
N GLN A 53 -6.31 6.24 1.61
CA GLN A 53 -5.06 5.66 1.17
C GLN A 53 -3.96 6.03 2.15
N ILE A 54 -3.14 5.04 2.52
CA ILE A 54 -1.91 5.28 3.27
C ILE A 54 -0.74 4.82 2.42
N THR A 55 0.20 5.72 2.16
CA THR A 55 1.45 5.42 1.48
C THR A 55 2.60 5.59 2.45
N VAL A 56 3.47 4.60 2.53
CA VAL A 56 4.72 4.63 3.25
C VAL A 56 5.84 4.49 2.23
N ASP A 57 6.75 5.46 2.19
CA ASP A 57 7.98 5.42 1.39
C ASP A 57 9.13 5.67 2.36
N ALA A 58 9.73 4.59 2.83
CA ALA A 58 10.71 4.60 3.92
C ALA A 58 11.81 3.58 3.64
N ARG A 59 13.01 3.84 4.18
CA ARG A 59 14.17 2.94 4.02
C ARG A 59 14.15 1.78 5.02
N ILE A 60 13.04 1.05 5.04
CA ILE A 60 12.76 -0.10 5.89
C ILE A 60 12.14 -1.22 5.04
N SER A 61 12.09 -2.45 5.57
CA SER A 61 11.51 -3.59 4.86
C SER A 61 10.05 -3.36 4.49
N VAL A 62 9.58 -3.98 3.40
CA VAL A 62 8.16 -3.91 2.98
C VAL A 62 7.22 -4.33 4.12
N SER A 63 7.57 -5.37 4.88
CA SER A 63 6.80 -5.78 6.07
C SER A 63 6.70 -4.66 7.12
N ALA A 64 7.79 -3.97 7.42
CA ALA A 64 7.78 -2.85 8.36
C ALA A 64 6.99 -1.64 7.81
N GLN A 65 7.02 -1.41 6.50
CA GLN A 65 6.18 -0.40 5.85
C GLN A 65 4.69 -0.75 5.94
N ILE A 66 4.31 -2.01 5.75
CA ILE A 66 2.93 -2.49 5.93
C ILE A 66 2.48 -2.29 7.37
N GLU A 67 3.27 -2.71 8.36
CA GLU A 67 2.92 -2.52 9.78
C GLU A 67 2.79 -1.04 10.13
N THR A 68 3.69 -0.18 9.63
CA THR A 68 3.62 1.28 9.78
C THR A 68 2.31 1.83 9.20
N ALA A 69 1.95 1.40 7.98
CA ALA A 69 0.70 1.81 7.35
C ALA A 69 -0.52 1.36 8.19
N MET A 70 -0.52 0.12 8.68
CA MET A 70 -1.60 -0.41 9.54
C MET A 70 -1.72 0.34 10.87
N GLU A 71 -0.59 0.71 11.49
CA GLU A 71 -0.60 1.58 12.67
C GLU A 71 -1.23 2.94 12.39
N GLU A 72 -0.92 3.54 11.24
CA GLU A 72 -1.55 4.79 10.83
C GLU A 72 -3.05 4.64 10.63
N ILE A 73 -3.55 3.54 10.05
CA ILE A 73 -5.00 3.29 9.95
C ILE A 73 -5.64 3.27 11.35
N ARG A 74 -5.02 2.56 12.31
CA ARG A 74 -5.53 2.46 13.68
C ARG A 74 -5.62 3.83 14.38
N LYS A 75 -4.75 4.78 14.03
CA LYS A 75 -4.79 6.16 14.56
C LYS A 75 -5.94 6.99 14.01
N GLN A 76 -6.52 6.62 12.86
CA GLN A 76 -7.57 7.41 12.20
C GLN A 76 -8.98 7.19 12.76
N GLU A 77 -9.14 6.50 13.91
CA GLU A 77 -10.43 6.14 14.54
C GLU A 77 -11.45 5.55 13.54
N THR A 78 -10.94 4.89 12.50
CA THR A 78 -11.78 4.39 11.41
C THR A 78 -12.50 3.13 11.85
N THR A 79 -13.74 2.97 11.38
CA THR A 79 -14.56 1.78 11.55
C THR A 79 -13.81 0.51 11.12
N VAL A 80 -14.32 -0.66 11.55
CA VAL A 80 -13.79 -1.99 11.17
C VAL A 80 -13.53 -2.03 9.66
N MET A 81 -12.28 -2.32 9.28
CA MET A 81 -11.88 -2.47 7.88
C MET A 81 -12.53 -3.70 7.28
N SER A 82 -13.18 -3.55 6.13
CA SER A 82 -13.83 -4.64 5.41
C SER A 82 -12.91 -5.21 4.33
N ALA A 83 -12.15 -4.35 3.64
CA ALA A 83 -11.22 -4.77 2.60
C ALA A 83 -10.03 -3.82 2.44
N ILE A 84 -8.92 -4.37 1.93
CA ILE A 84 -7.69 -3.62 1.63
C ILE A 84 -7.16 -4.03 0.26
N ILE A 85 -6.76 -3.05 -0.55
CA ILE A 85 -5.83 -3.29 -1.65
C ILE A 85 -4.44 -2.88 -1.22
N LEU A 86 -3.48 -3.80 -1.32
CA LEU A 86 -2.07 -3.58 -1.01
C LEU A 86 -1.26 -3.49 -2.31
N SER A 87 -0.65 -2.35 -2.57
CA SER A 87 0.29 -2.16 -3.68
C SER A 87 1.70 -1.98 -3.13
N VAL A 88 2.61 -2.83 -3.56
CA VAL A 88 4.05 -2.62 -3.38
C VAL A 88 4.59 -1.99 -4.65
N SER A 89 5.04 -0.75 -4.55
CA SER A 89 5.75 -0.05 -5.61
C SER A 89 7.25 -0.31 -5.50
N PHE A 90 7.93 -0.61 -6.61
CA PHE A 90 9.39 -0.68 -6.65
C PHE A 90 9.99 0.25 -7.71
N ASN A 91 11.17 0.77 -7.43
CA ASN A 91 11.90 1.61 -8.36
C ASN A 91 12.76 0.72 -9.27
N PRO A 92 12.51 0.66 -10.59
CA PRO A 92 13.23 -0.22 -11.51
C PRO A 92 14.72 0.15 -11.66
N SER A 93 15.14 1.30 -11.16
CA SER A 93 16.55 1.70 -11.10
C SER A 93 17.35 0.93 -10.05
N TYR A 94 16.66 0.22 -9.14
CA TYR A 94 17.26 -0.63 -8.13
C TYR A 94 16.91 -2.10 -8.39
N PRO A 95 17.83 -3.05 -8.13
CA PRO A 95 17.51 -4.46 -8.18
C PRO A 95 16.39 -4.76 -7.18
N PHE A 96 15.25 -5.24 -7.68
CA PHE A 96 14.15 -5.66 -6.82
C PHE A 96 14.57 -6.93 -6.06
N MET A 97 14.72 -6.84 -4.74
CA MET A 97 15.26 -7.94 -3.94
C MET A 97 14.12 -8.81 -3.41
N MET A 98 14.13 -10.11 -3.74
CA MET A 98 13.13 -11.07 -3.26
C MET A 98 13.05 -11.14 -1.73
N GLU A 99 14.15 -10.87 -1.04
CA GLU A 99 14.22 -10.78 0.43
C GLU A 99 13.24 -9.73 0.99
N GLU A 100 12.93 -8.67 0.25
CA GLU A 100 11.94 -7.66 0.65
C GLU A 100 10.52 -8.23 0.66
N LEU A 101 10.23 -9.27 -0.13
CA LEU A 101 8.92 -9.88 -0.24
C LEU A 101 8.68 -11.04 0.72
N GLU A 102 9.72 -11.68 1.26
CA GLU A 102 9.57 -12.83 2.16
C GLU A 102 8.74 -12.47 3.41
N GLY A 103 8.90 -11.24 3.93
CA GLY A 103 8.13 -10.74 5.08
C GLY A 103 6.69 -10.33 4.76
N MET A 104 6.29 -10.26 3.49
CA MET A 104 4.95 -9.79 3.10
C MET A 104 3.87 -10.85 3.33
N ALA A 105 4.21 -12.13 3.16
CA ALA A 105 3.27 -13.23 3.31
C ALA A 105 2.67 -13.30 4.72
N ASP A 106 3.49 -13.07 5.75
CA ASP A 106 3.03 -13.05 7.15
C ASP A 106 2.09 -11.88 7.42
N CYS A 107 2.38 -10.68 6.89
CA CYS A 107 1.48 -9.53 6.99
C CYS A 107 0.12 -9.83 6.33
N LEU A 108 0.11 -10.38 5.12
CA LEU A 108 -1.12 -10.76 4.40
C LEU A 108 -1.93 -11.83 5.17
N ASN A 109 -1.25 -12.84 5.72
CA ASN A 109 -1.88 -13.86 6.56
C ASN A 109 -2.51 -13.27 7.82
N ASN A 110 -1.89 -12.26 8.43
CA ASN A 110 -2.43 -11.60 9.62
C ASN A 110 -3.65 -10.72 9.30
N LEU A 111 -3.70 -10.09 8.12
CA LEU A 111 -4.86 -9.32 7.67
C LEU A 111 -6.07 -10.22 7.40
N THR A 112 -5.86 -11.33 6.69
CA THR A 112 -6.93 -12.27 6.37
C THR A 112 -7.51 -12.97 7.60
N LYS A 113 -6.70 -13.23 8.65
CA LYS A 113 -7.18 -13.72 9.96
C LYS A 113 -8.08 -12.75 10.71
N GLN A 114 -8.08 -11.47 10.34
CA GLN A 114 -8.96 -10.43 10.91
C GLN A 114 -10.26 -10.27 10.09
N ASP A 115 -10.60 -11.25 9.24
CA ASP A 115 -11.74 -11.23 8.32
C ASP A 115 -11.72 -10.04 7.32
N ILE A 116 -10.53 -9.50 7.04
CA ILE A 116 -10.32 -8.45 6.05
C ILE A 116 -10.10 -9.10 4.68
N GLU A 117 -10.90 -8.72 3.67
CA GLU A 117 -10.64 -9.13 2.29
C GLU A 117 -9.40 -8.40 1.75
N VAL A 118 -8.41 -9.14 1.22
CA VAL A 118 -7.16 -8.55 0.72
C VAL A 118 -6.93 -8.89 -0.74
N ILE A 119 -6.65 -7.87 -1.54
CA ILE A 119 -6.08 -7.99 -2.88
C ILE A 119 -4.72 -7.31 -2.87
N TRP A 120 -3.73 -7.86 -3.55
CA TRP A 120 -2.38 -7.32 -3.51
C TRP A 120 -1.65 -7.46 -4.84
N GLY A 121 -0.65 -6.61 -5.06
CA GLY A 121 0.25 -6.72 -6.19
C GLY A 121 1.49 -5.88 -6.06
N ILE A 122 2.34 -5.95 -7.09
CA ILE A 122 3.68 -5.39 -7.11
C ILE A 122 3.87 -4.67 -8.45
N GLN A 123 4.03 -3.34 -8.41
CA GLN A 123 4.10 -2.47 -9.58
C GLN A 123 5.38 -1.63 -9.63
N GLU A 124 5.85 -1.33 -10.83
CA GLU A 124 6.93 -0.38 -11.09
C GLU A 124 6.47 1.05 -10.82
N ARG A 125 7.27 1.82 -10.09
CA ARG A 125 7.06 3.25 -9.89
C ARG A 125 8.40 3.99 -9.91
N ALA A 126 8.62 4.79 -10.95
CA ALA A 126 9.89 5.50 -11.13
C ALA A 126 10.11 6.64 -10.12
N ASN A 127 9.03 7.16 -9.52
CA ASN A 127 9.05 8.37 -8.69
C ASN A 127 8.91 8.08 -7.18
N ILE A 128 9.43 6.94 -6.71
CA ILE A 128 9.57 6.69 -5.27
C ILE A 128 10.99 7.01 -4.81
N LEU A 129 11.11 7.54 -3.59
CA LEU A 129 12.36 8.03 -3.03
C LEU A 129 13.28 6.88 -2.59
N ASN A 130 12.68 5.82 -2.05
CA ASN A 130 13.39 4.61 -1.62
C ASN A 130 13.24 3.46 -2.63
N GLN A 131 13.81 2.30 -2.31
CA GLN A 131 13.79 1.11 -3.18
C GLN A 131 12.36 0.59 -3.40
N CYS A 132 11.58 0.56 -2.33
CA CYS A 132 10.18 0.18 -2.33
C CYS A 132 9.32 1.15 -1.51
N SER A 133 8.06 1.27 -1.91
CA SER A 133 7.02 1.98 -1.19
C SER A 133 5.77 1.10 -1.11
N VAL A 134 5.07 1.15 0.02
CA VAL A 134 3.80 0.44 0.23
C VAL A 134 2.65 1.44 0.17
N SER A 135 1.58 1.11 -0.55
CA SER A 135 0.31 1.83 -0.50
C SER A 135 -0.84 0.89 -0.13
N LEU A 136 -1.59 1.25 0.90
CA LEU A 136 -2.81 0.56 1.33
C LEU A 136 -4.02 1.41 0.97
N PHE A 137 -4.94 0.85 0.18
CA PHE A 137 -6.23 1.43 -0.15
C PHE A 137 -7.28 0.76 0.73
N VAL A 138 -7.92 1.53 1.61
CA VAL A 138 -8.71 1.01 2.72
C VAL A 138 -10.20 1.21 2.45
N PHE A 139 -10.94 0.12 2.59
CA PHE A 139 -12.38 0.07 2.39
C PHE A 139 -13.10 -0.40 3.65
N VAL A 140 -14.24 0.21 3.96
CA VAL A 140 -15.11 -0.14 5.10
C VAL A 140 -16.51 -0.52 4.67
#